data_AF-A0A8T3T286-F1
#
_entry.id   AF-A0A8T3T286-F1
#
_cell.length_a   1.000
_cell.length_b   1.000
_cell.length_c   1.000
_cell.angle_alpha   90.00
_cell.angle_beta   90.00
_cell.angle_gamma   90.00
#
_symmetry.space_group_name_H-M   'P 1'
#
loop_
_entity.id
_entity.type
_entity.pdbx_description
1 polymer ?
#
loop_
_entity_poly.entity_id
_entity_poly.type
_entity_poly.pdbx_seq_one_letter_code
_entity_poly.pdbx_strand_id
1 'polypeptide(L)' 'MTIIVNDLNEQRRPAREAQLLYTETDDSRARRELQAAQRRLLNDSMPHNEGRPDKHQRRQIRRFSGKE' A
#
# COMPACT_ATOMS: atom_id res chain seq x y z
N MET A 1 -9.36 6.31 7.51
CA MET A 1 -9.24 5.77 8.88
C MET A 1 -10.01 6.71 9.79
N THR A 2 -10.97 6.18 10.54
CA THR A 2 -11.81 6.93 11.47
C THR A 2 -11.55 6.42 12.88
N ILE A 3 -11.24 7.31 13.81
CA ILE A 3 -10.90 6.98 15.21
C ILE A 3 -11.78 7.78 16.18
N ILE A 4 -11.94 7.23 17.37
CA ILE A 4 -12.48 7.89 18.54
C ILE A 4 -11.30 8.24 19.44
N VAL A 5 -11.24 9.49 19.88
CA VAL A 5 -10.22 9.96 20.83
C VAL A 5 -10.70 9.61 22.23
N ASN A 6 -9.92 8.79 22.93
CA ASN A 6 -10.25 8.37 24.30
C ASN A 6 -9.64 9.31 25.34
N ASP A 7 -8.44 9.82 25.06
CA ASP A 7 -7.71 10.68 25.98
C ASP A 7 -6.71 11.58 25.23
N LEU A 8 -6.17 12.58 25.90
CA LEU A 8 -5.20 13.53 25.38
C LEU A 8 -3.91 13.47 26.18
N ASN A 9 -2.79 13.60 25.47
CA ASN A 9 -1.47 13.75 26.06
C ASN A 9 -0.79 14.96 25.41
N GLU A 10 -0.25 15.85 26.23
CA GLU A 10 0.43 17.06 25.76
C GLU A 10 1.78 16.76 25.10
N GLN A 11 2.37 15.60 25.41
CA GLN A 11 3.67 15.20 24.88
C GLN A 11 3.55 14.04 23.91
N ARG A 12 4.33 14.07 22.83
CA ARG A 12 4.48 12.93 21.94
C ARG A 12 5.17 11.78 22.69
N ARG A 13 4.55 10.60 22.68
CA ARG A 13 5.04 9.38 23.35
C ARG A 13 5.37 8.26 22.36
N PRO A 14 6.11 7.22 22.78
CA PRO A 14 6.36 6.03 21.97
C PRO A 14 5.06 5.38 21.46
N ALA A 15 5.16 4.62 20.37
CA ALA A 15 4.01 4.08 19.65
C ALA A 15 3.04 3.29 20.55
N ARG A 16 3.57 2.45 21.45
CA ARG A 16 2.75 1.62 22.35
C ARG A 16 1.89 2.45 23.30
N GLU A 17 2.43 3.55 23.82
CA GLU A 17 1.70 4.45 24.72
C GLU A 17 0.69 5.31 23.94
N ALA A 18 1.10 5.86 22.79
CA ALA A 18 0.22 6.68 21.96
C ALA A 18 -1.00 5.91 21.42
N GLN A 19 -0.86 4.61 21.19
CA GLN A 19 -1.96 3.73 20.77
C GLN A 19 -3.09 3.63 21.81
N LEU A 20 -2.80 3.86 23.09
CA LEU A 20 -3.82 3.79 24.14
C LEU A 20 -4.76 5.01 24.13
N LEU A 21 -4.37 6.11 23.49
CA LEU A 21 -5.11 7.38 23.50
C LEU A 21 -6.28 7.41 22.50
N TYR A 22 -6.39 6.42 21.62
CA TYR A 22 -7.46 6.35 20.64
C TYR A 22 -7.92 4.92 20.39
N THR A 23 -9.13 4.78 19.88
CA THR A 23 -9.65 3.50 19.40
C THR A 23 -10.20 3.68 18.00
N GLU A 24 -9.85 2.77 17.10
CA GLU A 24 -10.38 2.80 15.74
C GLU A 24 -11.79 2.22 15.70
N THR A 25 -12.67 2.86 14.92
CA THR A 25 -14.06 2.39 14.77
C THR A 25 -14.12 1.10 13.98
N ASP A 26 -15.09 0.25 14.31
CA ASP A 26 -15.30 -1.05 13.66
C ASP A 26 -15.56 -0.89 12.16
N ASP A 27 -16.33 0.12 11.78
CA ASP A 27 -16.57 0.48 10.38
C ASP A 27 -15.27 0.89 9.65
N SER A 28 -14.37 1.65 10.29
CA SER A 28 -13.06 1.97 9.72
C SER A 28 -12.21 0.71 9.54
N ARG A 29 -12.20 -0.21 10.53
CA ARG A 29 -11.47 -1.47 10.46
C ARG A 29 -11.97 -2.35 9.31
N ALA A 30 -13.29 -2.57 9.24
CA ALA A 30 -13.92 -3.36 8.18
C ALA A 30 -13.63 -2.79 6.78
N ARG A 31 -13.71 -1.46 6.60
CA ARG A 31 -13.35 -0.83 5.32
C ARG A 31 -11.89 -1.03 4.94
N ARG A 32 -10.95 -0.94 5.90
CA ARG A 32 -9.53 -1.20 5.61
C ARG A 32 -9.29 -2.66 5.21
N GLU A 33 -9.92 -3.60 5.89
CA GLU A 33 -9.82 -5.02 5.58
C GLU A 33 -10.39 -5.33 4.20
N LEU A 34 -11.56 -4.79 3.86
CA LEU A 34 -12.17 -4.93 2.53
C LEU A 34 -11.26 -4.36 1.44
N GLN A 35 -10.74 -3.15 1.63
CA GLN A 35 -9.83 -2.53 0.66
C GLN A 35 -8.51 -3.32 0.53
N ALA A 36 -8.00 -3.89 1.62
CA ALA A 36 -6.81 -4.74 1.58
C ALA A 36 -7.08 -6.03 0.80
N ALA A 37 -8.22 -6.67 1.01
CA ALA A 37 -8.65 -7.84 0.24
C ALA A 37 -8.80 -7.50 -1.25
N GLN A 38 -9.46 -6.39 -1.58
CA GLN A 38 -9.59 -5.90 -2.97
C GLN A 38 -8.22 -5.66 -3.61
N ARG A 39 -7.28 -4.99 -2.92
CA ARG A 39 -5.93 -4.77 -3.44
C ARG A 39 -5.18 -6.08 -3.69
N ARG A 40 -5.33 -7.08 -2.81
CA ARG A 40 -4.73 -8.41 -3.02
C ARG A 40 -5.30 -9.08 -4.27
N LEU A 41 -6.63 -9.12 -4.42
CA LEU A 41 -7.29 -9.68 -5.59
C LEU A 41 -6.87 -8.97 -6.90
N LEU A 42 -6.81 -7.63 -6.88
CA LEU A 42 -6.39 -6.85 -8.04
C LEU A 42 -4.93 -7.13 -8.40
N ASN A 43 -4.05 -7.23 -7.41
CA ASN A 43 -2.64 -7.58 -7.62
C ASN A 43 -2.48 -8.98 -8.23
N ASP A 44 -3.27 -9.95 -7.76
CA ASP A 44 -3.25 -11.32 -8.30
C ASP A 44 -3.82 -11.40 -9.72
N SER A 45 -4.78 -10.52 -10.05
CA SER A 45 -5.38 -10.44 -11.39
C SER A 45 -4.56 -9.64 -12.41
N MET A 46 -3.63 -8.80 -11.94
CA MET A 46 -2.79 -8.03 -12.86
C MET A 46 -1.67 -8.93 -13.39
N PRO A 47 -1.45 -8.95 -14.72
CA PRO A 47 -0.28 -9.62 -15.27
C PRO A 47 0.96 -9.00 -14.62
N HIS A 48 1.78 -9.85 -14.03
CA HIS A 48 3.05 -9.42 -13.46
C HIS A 48 3.86 -8.83 -14.61
N ASN A 49 4.03 -7.50 -14.63
CA ASN A 49 5.00 -6.89 -15.51
C ASN A 49 6.34 -7.54 -15.14
N GLU A 50 7.04 -8.18 -16.09
CA GLU A 50 8.31 -8.92 -15.87
C GLU A 50 9.48 -8.02 -15.38
N GLY A 51 9.17 -6.87 -14.81
CA GLY A 51 10.09 -5.86 -14.35
C GLY A 51 10.57 -4.98 -15.49
N ARG A 52 11.63 -4.23 -15.19
CA ARG A 52 12.28 -3.37 -16.17
C ARG A 52 13.03 -4.28 -17.16
N PRO A 53 12.91 -4.08 -18.48
CA PRO A 53 13.56 -4.93 -19.46
C PRO A 53 15.05 -5.11 -19.15
N ASP A 54 15.51 -6.35 -19.18
CA ASP A 54 16.92 -6.67 -19.00
C ASP A 54 17.76 -6.06 -20.13
N LYS A 55 19.10 -6.23 -20.08
CA LYS A 55 19.99 -5.64 -21.10
C LYS A 55 19.70 -6.18 -22.51
N HIS A 56 19.24 -7.42 -22.64
CA HIS A 56 18.96 -8.06 -23.92
C HIS A 56 17.62 -7.60 -24.51
N GLN A 57 16.56 -7.65 -23.72
CA GLN A 57 15.22 -7.17 -24.05
C GLN A 57 15.25 -5.68 -24.41
N ARG A 58 16.01 -4.84 -23.68
CA ARG A 58 16.17 -3.42 -24.03
C ARG A 58 16.79 -3.20 -25.41
N ARG A 59 17.78 -4.01 -25.79
CA ARG A 59 18.40 -3.92 -27.12
C ARG A 59 17.41 -4.34 -28.21
N GLN A 60 16.63 -5.39 -27.98
CA GLN A 60 15.57 -5.81 -28.90
C GLN A 60 14.51 -4.72 -29.07
N ILE A 61 14.06 -4.10 -27.98
CA ILE A 61 13.11 -2.98 -28.02
C ILE A 61 13.70 -1.80 -28.80
N ARG A 62 14.98 -1.44 -28.58
CA ARG A 62 15.63 -0.35 -29.32
C ARG A 62 15.66 -0.62 -30.83
N ARG A 63 16.11 -1.82 -31.24
CA ARG A 63 16.10 -2.28 -32.63
C ARG A 63 14.70 -2.20 -33.25
N PHE A 64 13.68 -2.68 -32.53
CA PHE A 64 12.31 -2.67 -33.01
C PHE A 64 11.72 -1.24 -33.09
N SER A 65 12.08 -0.37 -32.15
CA SER A 65 11.61 1.02 -32.09
C SER A 65 12.31 1.98 -33.07
N GLY A 66 13.27 1.50 -33.87
CA GLY A 66 14.04 2.32 -34.80
C GLY A 66 14.93 3.38 -34.13
N LYS A 67 15.14 3.26 -32.81
CA LYS A 67 16.02 4.12 -32.00
C LYS A 67 17.35 3.40 -31.79
N GLU A 68 18.06 3.15 -32.90
CA GLU A 68 19.47 2.76 -32.85
C GLU A 68 20.33 3.96 -32.42
#